data_AF-A0A974QP49-F1
#
_entry.id   AF-A0A974QP49-F1
#
_cell.length_a   1.000
_cell.length_b   1.000
_cell.length_c   1.000
_cell.angle_alpha   90.00
_cell.angle_beta   90.00
_cell.angle_gamma   90.00
#
_symmetry.space_group_name_H-M   'P 1'
#
loop_
_entity.id
_entity.type
_entity.pdbx_description
1 polymer ?
#
loop_
_entity_poly.entity_id
_entity_poly.type
_entity_poly.pdbx_seq_one_letter_code
_entity_poly.pdbx_strand_id
1 'polypeptide(L)'
;MKKVLGIALAAGLLLTACGSNGSPAAKEENVKFGEIMNKGKQVTYAIGTNKAETNTPNKFNPIYCYIFSDNGKITVYHSKKDVKLKDMKDKSYDDILKEAKKENKEHFEESKKDKINDLEAEDADEKALNEVKNLKYKEPKERDLKIDAFEDGTGNHTRKEKFYVTSDGFDGTEYINDTKALNNYYYYIMRSSADTINIYDKNYAYLDNGEYGRDRMYLITEVGKNTKSSELDEPDSKYVKTYE
;
A
#
# COMPACT_ATOMS: atom_id res chain seq x y z
N MET A 1 -45.20 40.87 -15.17
CA MET A 1 -45.37 39.43 -14.90
C MET A 1 -43.99 38.77 -14.87
N LYS A 2 -43.58 38.26 -13.70
CA LYS A 2 -42.27 37.63 -13.47
C LYS A 2 -42.18 36.31 -14.23
N LYS A 3 -41.17 36.14 -15.09
CA LYS A 3 -40.80 34.83 -15.63
C LYS A 3 -39.75 34.24 -14.68
N VAL A 4 -40.16 33.26 -13.88
CA VAL A 4 -39.24 32.43 -13.09
C VAL A 4 -38.77 31.30 -14.01
N LEU A 5 -37.53 31.40 -14.48
CA LEU A 5 -36.86 30.28 -15.16
C LEU A 5 -36.42 29.31 -14.05
N GLY A 6 -37.10 28.18 -13.94
CA GLY A 6 -36.68 27.09 -13.07
C GLY A 6 -35.42 26.44 -13.64
N ILE A 7 -34.27 26.67 -13.01
CA ILE A 7 -33.06 25.91 -13.28
C ILE A 7 -33.22 24.57 -12.56
N ALA A 8 -33.48 23.51 -13.32
CA ALA A 8 -33.33 22.15 -12.85
C ALA A 8 -31.84 21.90 -12.62
N LEU A 9 -31.39 22.03 -11.36
CA LEU A 9 -30.11 21.50 -10.90
C LEU A 9 -30.19 19.98 -10.95
N ALA A 10 -29.84 19.42 -12.11
CA ALA A 10 -29.48 18.01 -12.21
C ALA A 10 -28.15 17.84 -11.47
N ALA A 11 -28.24 17.59 -10.16
CA ALA A 11 -27.14 17.06 -9.38
C ALA A 11 -26.86 15.64 -9.88
N GLY A 12 -26.04 15.54 -10.93
CA GLY A 12 -25.46 14.28 -11.36
C GLY A 12 -24.54 13.78 -10.26
N LEU A 13 -25.08 12.94 -9.38
CA LEU A 13 -24.28 12.06 -8.52
C LEU A 13 -23.45 11.17 -9.45
N LEU A 14 -22.20 11.56 -9.71
CA LEU A 14 -21.21 10.67 -10.28
C LEU A 14 -20.99 9.56 -9.26
N LEU A 15 -21.72 8.47 -9.42
CA LEU A 15 -21.37 7.16 -8.87
C LEU A 15 -20.07 6.75 -9.56
N THR A 16 -18.93 7.25 -9.07
CA THR A 16 -17.62 6.78 -9.49
C THR A 16 -17.50 5.33 -9.06
N ALA A 17 -17.68 4.42 -10.01
CA ALA A 17 -17.40 3.01 -9.81
C ALA A 17 -15.95 2.86 -9.34
N CYS A 18 -15.77 2.33 -8.13
CA CYS A 18 -14.48 2.08 -7.47
C CYS A 18 -13.74 0.88 -8.10
N GLY A 19 -13.37 1.02 -9.37
CA GLY A 19 -12.52 0.11 -10.13
C GLY A 19 -12.19 0.78 -11.46
N SER A 20 -10.90 1.07 -11.70
CA SER A 20 -10.21 1.71 -12.85
C SER A 20 -10.87 2.84 -13.68
N ASN A 21 -12.18 3.09 -13.58
CA ASN A 21 -12.96 4.11 -14.28
C ASN A 21 -13.26 5.34 -13.40
N GLY A 22 -13.00 5.26 -12.09
CA GLY A 22 -13.10 6.37 -11.14
C GLY A 22 -11.76 6.81 -10.53
N SER A 23 -10.66 6.08 -10.79
CA SER A 23 -9.33 6.47 -10.33
C SER A 23 -8.77 7.58 -11.23
N PRO A 24 -8.17 8.64 -10.67
CA PRO A 24 -7.55 9.72 -11.45
C PRO A 24 -6.50 9.23 -12.46
N ALA A 25 -5.91 8.05 -12.23
CA ALA A 25 -4.98 7.38 -13.14
C ALA A 25 -5.64 6.73 -14.38
N ALA A 26 -6.98 6.76 -14.51
CA ALA A 26 -7.70 6.10 -15.61
C ALA A 26 -7.33 6.60 -17.01
N LYS A 27 -6.79 7.83 -17.12
CA LYS A 27 -6.53 8.53 -18.38
C LYS A 27 -5.06 8.83 -18.64
N GLU A 28 -4.17 8.56 -17.69
CA GLU A 28 -2.76 8.93 -17.79
C GLU A 28 -1.94 7.77 -18.38
N GLU A 29 -1.07 8.12 -19.34
CA GLU A 29 -0.16 7.18 -20.00
C GLU A 29 0.98 6.75 -19.06
N ASN A 30 1.47 7.68 -18.23
CA ASN A 30 2.45 7.43 -17.18
C ASN A 30 1.85 7.83 -15.85
N VAL A 31 2.08 7.04 -14.81
CA VAL A 31 1.50 7.28 -13.48
C VAL A 31 2.56 7.30 -12.40
N LYS A 32 2.35 8.17 -11.40
CA LYS A 32 3.20 8.31 -10.23
C LYS A 32 2.47 7.85 -8.98
N PHE A 33 3.14 7.07 -8.13
CA PHE A 33 2.48 6.47 -6.96
C PHE A 33 2.10 7.51 -5.92
N GLY A 34 2.89 8.58 -5.76
CA GLY A 34 2.51 9.72 -4.92
C GLY A 34 1.19 10.34 -5.38
N GLU A 35 1.00 10.54 -6.68
CA GLU A 35 -0.27 11.04 -7.20
C GLU A 35 -1.44 10.06 -7.03
N ILE A 36 -1.23 8.78 -7.38
CA ILE A 36 -2.27 7.75 -7.31
C ILE A 36 -2.82 7.64 -5.88
N MET A 37 -1.93 7.63 -4.88
CA MET A 37 -2.32 7.44 -3.48
C MET A 37 -2.81 8.74 -2.82
N ASN A 38 -2.55 9.91 -3.42
CA ASN A 38 -3.07 11.20 -2.95
C ASN A 38 -4.37 11.66 -3.63
N LYS A 39 -4.87 10.91 -4.61
CA LYS A 39 -6.06 11.31 -5.38
C LYS A 39 -7.15 10.23 -5.32
N GLY A 40 -8.13 10.42 -4.45
CA GLY A 40 -9.28 9.52 -4.30
C GLY A 40 -8.95 8.20 -3.59
N LYS A 41 -9.89 7.25 -3.67
CA LYS A 41 -9.80 5.93 -3.04
C LYS A 41 -9.04 4.95 -3.94
N GLN A 42 -8.05 4.27 -3.37
CA GLN A 42 -7.26 3.26 -4.06
C GLN A 42 -6.81 2.15 -3.09
N VAL A 43 -6.57 0.95 -3.62
CA VAL A 43 -5.85 -0.11 -2.91
C VAL A 43 -4.54 -0.37 -3.63
N THR A 44 -3.44 -0.19 -2.92
CA THR A 44 -2.10 -0.61 -3.33
C THR A 44 -1.70 -1.83 -2.51
N TYR A 45 -0.97 -2.76 -3.11
CA TYR A 45 -0.48 -3.96 -2.42
C TYR A 45 1.04 -3.91 -2.32
N ALA A 46 1.57 -4.20 -1.14
CA ALA A 46 2.96 -4.62 -1.00
C ALA A 46 3.01 -6.13 -1.23
N ILE A 47 3.72 -6.57 -2.27
CA ILE A 47 3.79 -7.98 -2.67
C ILE A 47 5.23 -8.49 -2.70
N GLY A 48 5.43 -9.73 -2.28
CA GLY A 48 6.75 -10.39 -2.31
C GLY A 48 7.05 -11.05 -3.64
N THR A 49 8.24 -11.67 -3.73
CA THR A 49 8.58 -12.53 -4.87
C THR A 49 7.69 -13.79 -4.94
N ASN A 50 7.53 -14.34 -6.14
CA ASN A 50 6.91 -15.65 -6.34
C ASN A 50 8.00 -16.72 -6.55
N LYS A 51 7.65 -18.01 -6.47
CA LYS A 51 8.58 -19.12 -6.65
C LYS A 51 9.23 -19.21 -8.04
N ALA A 52 8.72 -18.47 -9.03
CA ALA A 52 9.24 -18.47 -10.39
C ALA A 52 10.40 -17.47 -10.61
N GLU A 53 10.78 -16.69 -9.58
CA GLU A 53 11.89 -15.73 -9.58
C GLU A 53 11.90 -14.77 -10.78
N THR A 54 10.71 -14.39 -11.28
CA THR A 54 10.60 -13.42 -12.36
C THR A 54 10.88 -11.99 -11.87
N ASN A 55 11.49 -11.16 -12.73
CA ASN A 55 11.71 -9.72 -12.49
C ASN A 55 10.42 -8.89 -12.56
N THR A 56 9.31 -9.51 -12.98
CA THR A 56 8.00 -8.88 -13.09
C THR A 56 7.04 -9.56 -12.10
N PRO A 57 6.23 -8.80 -11.35
CA PRO A 57 5.18 -9.39 -10.52
C PRO A 57 4.16 -10.13 -11.38
N ASN A 58 3.44 -11.09 -10.81
CA ASN A 58 2.34 -11.78 -11.47
C ASN A 58 1.26 -12.19 -10.45
N LYS A 59 0.21 -12.83 -10.95
CA LYS A 59 -0.97 -13.23 -10.15
C LYS A 59 -0.66 -14.16 -8.97
N PHE A 60 0.51 -14.80 -8.94
CA PHE A 60 0.90 -15.74 -7.88
C PHE A 60 1.79 -15.11 -6.80
N ASN A 61 2.16 -13.83 -6.92
CA ASN A 61 2.92 -13.15 -5.88
C ASN A 61 2.08 -13.06 -4.59
N PRO A 62 2.67 -13.38 -3.43
CA PRO A 62 2.00 -13.24 -2.15
C PRO A 62 1.82 -11.77 -1.79
N ILE A 63 0.70 -11.45 -1.16
CA ILE A 63 0.43 -10.13 -0.58
C ILE A 63 0.98 -10.11 0.84
N TYR A 64 1.77 -9.09 1.16
CA TYR A 64 2.22 -8.83 2.53
C TYR A 64 1.31 -7.85 3.25
N CYS A 65 0.92 -6.77 2.54
CA CYS A 65 0.08 -5.72 3.09
C CYS A 65 -0.90 -5.18 2.05
N TYR A 66 -2.08 -4.81 2.53
CA TYR A 66 -3.05 -3.97 1.82
C TYR A 66 -2.87 -2.54 2.29
N ILE A 67 -2.64 -1.62 1.36
CA ILE A 67 -2.48 -0.20 1.62
C ILE A 67 -3.69 0.50 1.02
N PHE A 68 -4.66 0.81 1.87
CA PHE A 68 -5.82 1.60 1.47
C PHE A 68 -5.46 3.06 1.55
N SER A 69 -5.64 3.79 0.46
CA SER A 69 -5.45 5.24 0.43
C SER A 69 -6.75 5.95 0.07
N ASP A 70 -7.02 7.08 0.70
CA ASP A 70 -8.09 8.00 0.34
C ASP A 70 -7.56 9.44 0.49
N ASN A 71 -7.30 10.10 -0.64
CA ASN A 71 -6.87 11.50 -0.67
C ASN A 71 -5.65 11.80 0.24
N GLY A 72 -4.62 10.95 0.18
CA GLY A 72 -3.38 11.14 0.95
C GLY A 72 -3.45 10.66 2.39
N LYS A 73 -4.58 10.08 2.81
CA LYS A 73 -4.68 9.32 4.06
C LYS A 73 -4.54 7.85 3.76
N ILE A 74 -3.83 7.12 4.61
CA ILE A 74 -3.64 5.67 4.47
C ILE A 74 -4.03 4.90 5.72
N THR A 75 -4.53 3.68 5.51
CA THR A 75 -4.61 2.62 6.53
C THR A 75 -4.00 1.36 5.94
N VAL A 76 -3.08 0.73 6.68
CA VAL A 76 -2.33 -0.43 6.21
C VAL A 76 -2.69 -1.64 7.02
N TYR A 77 -3.08 -2.72 6.35
CA TYR A 77 -3.47 -3.99 6.96
C TYR A 77 -2.50 -5.07 6.51
N HIS A 78 -2.03 -5.89 7.46
CA HIS A 78 -1.31 -7.11 7.12
C HIS A 78 -2.23 -8.11 6.43
N SER A 79 -1.65 -8.83 5.47
CA SER A 79 -2.27 -10.00 4.86
C SER A 79 -1.78 -11.29 5.53
N LYS A 80 -2.56 -12.36 5.37
CA LYS A 80 -2.15 -13.71 5.72
C LYS A 80 -1.10 -14.24 4.72
N LYS A 81 -0.17 -15.07 5.21
CA LYS A 81 0.95 -15.67 4.43
C LYS A 81 0.60 -16.30 3.07
N ASP A 82 -0.63 -16.80 2.88
CA ASP A 82 -1.00 -17.56 1.68
C ASP A 82 -1.73 -16.76 0.59
N VAL A 83 -2.14 -15.53 0.89
CA VAL A 83 -3.00 -14.74 0.02
C VAL A 83 -2.19 -14.14 -1.11
N LYS A 84 -2.73 -14.20 -2.32
CA LYS A 84 -2.03 -13.83 -3.55
C LYS A 84 -2.84 -12.82 -4.34
N LEU A 85 -2.15 -12.12 -5.25
CA LEU A 85 -2.79 -11.12 -6.09
C LEU A 85 -3.96 -11.66 -6.92
N LYS A 86 -3.90 -12.93 -7.37
CA LYS A 86 -5.01 -13.59 -8.07
C LYS A 86 -6.31 -13.63 -7.26
N ASP A 87 -6.23 -13.63 -5.93
CA ASP A 87 -7.37 -13.77 -5.05
C ASP A 87 -8.18 -12.46 -4.97
N MET A 88 -7.63 -11.35 -5.51
CA MET A 88 -8.27 -10.02 -5.58
C MET A 88 -9.06 -9.76 -6.87
N LYS A 89 -8.96 -10.66 -7.86
CA LYS A 89 -9.44 -10.41 -9.24
C LYS A 89 -10.87 -9.86 -9.30
N ASP A 90 -11.79 -10.49 -8.58
CA ASP A 90 -13.24 -10.23 -8.68
C ASP A 90 -13.79 -9.48 -7.46
N LYS A 91 -12.92 -8.88 -6.64
CA LYS A 91 -13.32 -8.19 -5.40
C LYS A 91 -13.47 -6.70 -5.62
N SER A 92 -14.53 -6.14 -5.04
CA SER A 92 -14.67 -4.68 -4.93
C SER A 92 -13.72 -4.13 -3.87
N TYR A 93 -13.55 -2.80 -3.84
CA TYR A 93 -12.81 -2.12 -2.77
C TYR A 93 -13.31 -2.53 -1.38
N ASP A 94 -14.63 -2.58 -1.17
CA ASP A 94 -15.23 -2.91 0.12
C ASP A 94 -15.03 -4.39 0.49
N ASP A 95 -15.05 -5.29 -0.50
CA ASP A 95 -14.74 -6.71 -0.29
C ASP A 95 -13.27 -6.90 0.12
N ILE A 96 -12.35 -6.20 -0.56
CA ILE A 96 -10.93 -6.22 -0.22
C ILE A 96 -10.71 -5.64 1.19
N LEU A 97 -11.38 -4.53 1.54
CA LEU A 97 -11.28 -3.94 2.88
C LEU A 97 -11.79 -4.88 3.97
N LYS A 98 -12.93 -5.53 3.74
CA LYS A 98 -13.49 -6.51 4.69
C LYS A 98 -12.54 -7.68 4.90
N GLU A 99 -11.92 -8.18 3.82
CA GLU A 99 -10.93 -9.24 3.89
C GLU A 99 -9.66 -8.80 4.62
N ALA A 100 -9.10 -7.65 4.24
CA ALA A 100 -7.91 -7.09 4.86
C ALA A 100 -8.06 -6.89 6.38
N LYS A 101 -9.21 -6.40 6.85
CA LYS A 101 -9.50 -6.28 8.29
C LYS A 101 -9.52 -7.62 9.00
N LYS A 102 -10.10 -8.64 8.37
CA LYS A 102 -10.16 -10.00 8.91
C LYS A 102 -8.76 -10.60 8.99
N GLU A 103 -8.01 -10.55 7.89
CA GLU A 103 -6.66 -11.10 7.81
C GLU A 103 -5.69 -10.40 8.75
N ASN A 104 -5.77 -9.07 8.89
CA ASN A 104 -4.92 -8.32 9.81
C ASN A 104 -5.13 -8.75 11.26
N LYS A 105 -6.38 -9.02 11.65
CA LYS A 105 -6.69 -9.55 12.98
C LYS A 105 -6.14 -10.97 13.17
N GLU A 106 -6.31 -11.84 12.17
CA GLU A 106 -5.76 -13.20 12.21
C GLU A 106 -4.22 -13.17 12.31
N HIS A 107 -3.56 -12.32 11.50
CA HIS A 107 -2.12 -12.11 11.54
C HIS A 107 -1.65 -11.61 12.92
N PHE A 108 -2.34 -10.64 13.53
CA PHE A 108 -2.00 -10.17 14.87
C PHE A 108 -2.00 -11.31 15.90
N GLU A 109 -3.04 -12.15 15.91
CA GLU A 109 -3.13 -13.26 16.87
C GLU A 109 -2.06 -14.31 16.61
N GLU A 110 -1.75 -14.62 15.35
CA GLU A 110 -0.64 -15.52 14.97
C GLU A 110 0.72 -14.95 15.38
N SER A 111 1.03 -13.71 15.02
CA SER A 111 2.30 -13.06 15.38
C SER A 111 2.47 -12.89 16.89
N LYS A 112 1.39 -12.59 17.61
CA LYS A 112 1.41 -12.53 19.08
C LYS A 112 1.73 -13.90 19.67
N LYS A 113 1.11 -14.97 19.16
CA LYS A 113 1.38 -16.34 19.61
C LYS A 113 2.81 -16.76 19.31
N ASP A 114 3.29 -16.52 18.10
CA ASP A 114 4.66 -16.82 17.69
C ASP A 114 5.65 -16.07 18.60
N LYS A 115 5.40 -14.78 18.87
CA LYS A 115 6.25 -13.99 19.75
C LYS A 115 6.27 -14.48 21.21
N ILE A 116 5.14 -14.94 21.73
CA ILE A 116 5.07 -15.57 23.06
C ILE A 116 5.95 -16.83 23.10
N ASN A 117 5.86 -17.68 22.07
CA ASN A 117 6.66 -18.91 22.00
C ASN A 117 8.16 -18.59 21.93
N ASP A 118 8.55 -17.59 21.13
CA ASP A 118 9.95 -17.17 21.02
C ASP A 118 10.48 -16.69 22.38
N LEU A 119 9.72 -15.84 23.08
CA LEU A 119 10.10 -15.34 24.41
C LEU A 119 10.19 -16.44 25.47
N GLU A 120 9.29 -17.43 25.43
CA GLU A 120 9.34 -18.58 26.34
C GLU A 120 10.53 -19.50 26.02
N ALA A 121 10.90 -19.66 24.76
CA ALA A 121 12.07 -20.45 24.34
C ALA A 121 13.40 -19.77 24.68
N GLU A 122 13.42 -18.44 24.70
CA GLU A 122 14.60 -17.61 25.01
C GLU A 122 14.79 -17.35 26.53
N ASP A 123 13.90 -17.86 27.39
CA ASP A 123 13.87 -17.58 28.84
C ASP A 123 13.86 -16.06 29.12
N ALA A 124 13.06 -15.33 28.33
CA ALA A 124 12.98 -13.88 28.42
C ALA A 124 12.38 -13.41 29.76
N ASP A 125 12.70 -12.18 30.16
CA ASP A 125 12.18 -11.57 31.38
C ASP A 125 10.65 -11.59 31.44
N GLU A 126 10.11 -11.94 32.63
CA GLU A 126 8.68 -12.14 32.87
C GLU A 126 7.86 -10.90 32.48
N LYS A 127 8.42 -9.69 32.63
CA LYS A 127 7.75 -8.45 32.24
C LYS A 127 7.50 -8.39 30.73
N ALA A 128 8.51 -8.71 29.91
CA ALA A 128 8.38 -8.68 28.45
C ALA A 128 7.35 -9.70 27.97
N LEU A 129 7.36 -10.91 28.54
CA LEU A 129 6.37 -11.95 28.25
C LEU A 129 4.95 -11.49 28.62
N ASN A 130 4.78 -10.88 29.80
CA ASN A 130 3.48 -10.37 30.26
C ASN A 130 2.99 -9.19 29.41
N GLU A 131 3.86 -8.30 28.96
CA GLU A 131 3.52 -7.21 28.04
C GLU A 131 2.92 -7.78 26.74
N VAL A 132 3.60 -8.74 26.10
CA VAL A 132 3.10 -9.38 24.88
C VAL A 132 1.80 -10.14 25.13
N LYS A 133 1.69 -10.93 26.21
CA LYS A 133 0.46 -11.67 26.57
C LYS A 133 -0.75 -10.75 26.74
N ASN A 134 -0.55 -9.54 27.26
CA ASN A 134 -1.60 -8.56 27.51
C ASN A 134 -1.96 -7.69 26.30
N LEU A 135 -1.20 -7.76 25.19
CA LEU A 135 -1.55 -7.05 23.96
C LEU A 135 -2.93 -7.46 23.46
N LYS A 136 -3.71 -6.49 23.02
CA LYS A 136 -5.03 -6.70 22.42
C LYS A 136 -5.03 -6.13 21.02
N TYR A 137 -5.68 -6.84 20.11
CA TYR A 137 -5.88 -6.36 18.76
C TYR A 137 -6.53 -4.97 18.77
N LYS A 138 -5.96 -4.07 17.98
CA LYS A 138 -6.55 -2.79 17.62
C LYS A 138 -6.51 -2.69 16.11
N GLU A 139 -7.58 -2.19 15.53
CA GLU A 139 -7.60 -1.92 14.10
C GLU A 139 -6.57 -0.81 13.78
N PRO A 140 -5.79 -0.93 12.68
CA PRO A 140 -4.81 0.07 12.29
C PRO A 140 -5.47 1.44 12.15
N LYS A 141 -4.76 2.46 12.62
CA LYS A 141 -5.25 3.85 12.55
C LYS A 141 -4.90 4.46 11.20
N GLU A 142 -5.80 5.29 10.71
CA GLU A 142 -5.52 6.16 9.58
C GLU A 142 -4.36 7.11 9.91
N ARG A 143 -3.46 7.32 8.95
CA ARG A 143 -2.34 8.25 9.04
C ARG A 143 -2.07 8.95 7.71
N ASP A 144 -1.40 10.09 7.77
CA ASP A 144 -0.95 10.79 6.57
C ASP A 144 0.05 9.94 5.79
N LEU A 145 -0.18 9.84 4.47
CA LEU A 145 0.80 9.31 3.55
C LEU A 145 2.03 10.22 3.56
N LYS A 146 3.18 9.60 3.77
CA LYS A 146 4.48 10.25 3.66
C LYS A 146 5.31 9.51 2.62
N ILE A 147 5.87 10.29 1.71
CA ILE A 147 6.79 9.83 0.68
C ILE A 147 7.98 10.78 0.67
N ASP A 148 9.18 10.25 0.79
CA ASP A 148 10.41 11.02 0.66
C ASP A 148 11.15 10.61 -0.62
N ALA A 149 11.53 11.58 -1.45
CA ALA A 149 12.22 11.39 -2.72
C ALA A 149 13.74 11.59 -2.55
N PHE A 150 14.53 10.67 -3.10
CA PHE A 150 15.99 10.78 -3.15
C PHE A 150 16.43 11.19 -4.55
N GLU A 151 17.07 12.34 -4.66
CA GLU A 151 17.61 12.82 -5.92
C GLU A 151 18.69 11.90 -6.50
N ASP A 152 18.86 11.97 -7.82
CA ASP A 152 19.94 11.31 -8.56
C ASP A 152 21.26 12.10 -8.57
N GLY A 153 21.28 13.28 -7.94
CA GLY A 153 22.41 14.21 -7.89
C GLY A 153 22.39 15.32 -8.95
N THR A 154 21.43 15.30 -9.88
CA THR A 154 21.23 16.39 -10.85
C THR A 154 20.36 17.53 -10.32
N GLY A 155 19.60 17.27 -9.25
CA GLY A 155 18.55 18.17 -8.75
C GLY A 155 17.25 18.13 -9.55
N ASN A 156 17.19 17.35 -10.63
CA ASN A 156 16.03 17.32 -11.54
C ASN A 156 15.27 16.00 -11.50
N HIS A 157 15.88 14.92 -11.01
CA HIS A 157 15.30 13.58 -11.08
C HIS A 157 15.39 12.82 -9.76
N THR A 158 14.33 12.08 -9.46
CA THR A 158 14.30 11.14 -8.34
C THR A 158 14.88 9.79 -8.76
N ARG A 159 15.83 9.28 -7.97
CA ARG A 159 16.42 7.94 -8.13
C ARG A 159 15.63 6.85 -7.42
N LYS A 160 15.07 7.17 -6.25
CA LYS A 160 14.30 6.23 -5.41
C LYS A 160 13.40 7.01 -4.45
N GLU A 161 12.34 6.37 -3.97
CA GLU A 161 11.40 6.94 -3.02
C GLU A 161 11.26 6.06 -1.78
N LYS A 162 11.09 6.68 -0.61
CA LYS A 162 10.67 6.00 0.62
C LYS A 162 9.17 6.13 0.79
N PHE A 163 8.47 5.00 0.75
CA PHE A 163 7.05 4.92 1.08
C PHE A 163 6.88 4.46 2.52
N TYR A 164 6.40 5.35 3.39
CA TYR A 164 6.08 5.02 4.78
C TYR A 164 4.72 4.33 4.82
N VAL A 165 4.64 3.08 4.34
CA VAL A 165 3.36 2.37 4.11
C VAL A 165 3.34 0.98 4.75
N THR A 166 4.11 0.78 5.83
CA THR A 166 4.11 -0.46 6.61
C THR A 166 2.91 -0.54 7.54
N SER A 167 2.45 -1.75 7.81
CA SER A 167 1.42 -2.09 8.80
C SER A 167 1.97 -2.13 10.23
N ASP A 168 1.06 -2.18 11.19
CA ASP A 168 1.36 -2.47 12.59
C ASP A 168 2.00 -3.86 12.73
N GLY A 169 3.00 -4.02 13.59
CA GLY A 169 3.73 -5.28 13.70
C GLY A 169 4.71 -5.31 14.86
N PHE A 170 5.34 -6.46 15.09
CA PHE A 170 6.39 -6.58 16.10
C PHE A 170 7.73 -6.11 15.53
N ASP A 171 8.44 -5.29 16.31
CA ASP A 171 9.85 -4.98 16.16
C ASP A 171 10.58 -5.39 17.45
N GLY A 172 11.33 -6.49 17.39
CA GLY A 172 11.83 -7.15 18.59
C GLY A 172 10.68 -7.61 19.50
N THR A 173 10.59 -7.04 20.70
CA THR A 173 9.52 -7.29 21.68
C THR A 173 8.42 -6.24 21.67
N GLU A 174 8.63 -5.12 20.98
CA GLU A 174 7.69 -4.01 20.94
C GLU A 174 6.66 -4.24 19.82
N TYR A 175 5.39 -4.00 20.12
CA TYR A 175 4.35 -3.98 19.09
C TYR A 175 4.12 -2.55 18.61
N ILE A 176 4.57 -2.27 17.40
CA ILE A 176 4.50 -0.96 16.77
C ILE A 176 3.12 -0.77 16.16
N ASN A 177 2.35 0.16 16.72
CA ASN A 177 1.05 0.60 16.20
C ASN A 177 0.84 2.13 16.30
N ASP A 178 1.91 2.84 16.66
CA ASP A 178 1.92 4.29 16.74
C ASP A 178 2.17 4.88 15.35
N THR A 179 1.29 5.78 14.92
CA THR A 179 1.34 6.36 13.57
C THR A 179 2.58 7.24 13.37
N LYS A 180 3.12 7.84 14.44
CA LYS A 180 4.34 8.65 14.36
C LYS A 180 5.57 7.76 14.19
N ALA A 181 5.66 6.63 14.88
CA ALA A 181 6.72 5.65 14.65
C ALA A 181 6.68 5.11 13.21
N LEU A 182 5.50 4.68 12.74
CA LEU A 182 5.29 4.19 11.38
C LEU A 182 5.65 5.24 10.32
N ASN A 183 5.33 6.52 10.52
CA ASN A 183 5.67 7.60 9.59
C ASN A 183 7.14 8.05 9.63
N ASN A 184 7.97 7.52 10.52
CA ASN A 184 9.36 7.97 10.67
C ASN A 184 10.40 6.86 10.47
N TYR A 185 10.09 5.63 10.86
CA TYR A 185 11.10 4.57 10.94
C TYR A 185 10.82 3.38 10.02
N TYR A 186 9.57 3.15 9.61
CA TYR A 186 9.19 1.97 8.85
C TYR A 186 8.72 2.35 7.44
N TYR A 187 9.52 1.97 6.44
CA TYR A 187 9.29 2.36 5.05
C TYR A 187 9.78 1.29 4.07
N TYR A 188 9.26 1.37 2.85
CA TYR A 188 9.78 0.66 1.69
C TYR A 188 10.54 1.62 0.78
N ILE A 189 11.76 1.24 0.38
CA ILE A 189 12.50 1.98 -0.64
C ILE A 189 12.15 1.40 -1.99
N MET A 190 11.57 2.22 -2.87
CA MET A 190 11.14 1.82 -4.19
C MET A 190 11.85 2.61 -5.29
N ARG A 191 11.97 1.96 -6.45
CA ARG A 191 12.52 2.47 -7.70
C ARG A 191 11.47 2.35 -8.79
N SER A 192 11.55 3.20 -9.80
CA SER A 192 10.72 3.04 -11.00
C SER A 192 11.10 1.72 -11.68
N SER A 193 10.08 0.93 -12.02
CA SER A 193 10.24 -0.21 -12.91
C SER A 193 10.03 0.20 -14.38
N ALA A 194 9.48 1.39 -14.62
CA ALA A 194 9.01 1.92 -15.90
C ALA A 194 7.97 1.02 -16.63
N ASP A 195 7.33 0.10 -15.91
CA ASP A 195 6.52 -0.96 -16.51
C ASP A 195 5.11 -1.07 -15.92
N THR A 196 4.23 -1.67 -16.73
CA THR A 196 2.90 -2.12 -16.34
C THR A 196 2.74 -3.61 -16.63
N ILE A 197 1.81 -4.27 -15.94
CA ILE A 197 1.46 -5.66 -16.20
C ILE A 197 -0.05 -5.87 -16.28
N ASN A 198 -0.46 -6.66 -17.27
CA ASN A 198 -1.80 -7.19 -17.35
C ASN A 198 -1.92 -8.48 -16.53
N ILE A 199 -2.84 -8.47 -15.56
CA ILE A 199 -3.21 -9.64 -14.77
C ILE A 199 -4.72 -9.83 -14.93
N TYR A 200 -5.09 -10.88 -15.67
CA TYR A 200 -6.45 -11.07 -16.17
C TYR A 200 -6.87 -9.92 -17.10
N ASP A 201 -8.00 -9.27 -16.82
CA ASP A 201 -8.58 -8.14 -17.53
C ASP A 201 -8.19 -6.78 -16.93
N LYS A 202 -7.31 -6.78 -15.91
CA LYS A 202 -6.86 -5.59 -15.20
C LYS A 202 -5.41 -5.24 -15.54
N ASN A 203 -5.14 -3.95 -15.65
CA ASN A 203 -3.80 -3.40 -15.81
C ASN A 203 -3.28 -2.91 -14.45
N TYR A 204 -2.01 -3.15 -14.18
CA TYR A 204 -1.36 -2.75 -12.94
C TYR A 204 -0.06 -2.00 -13.23
N ALA A 205 0.14 -0.88 -12.54
CA ALA A 205 1.43 -0.24 -12.43
C ALA A 205 2.15 -0.77 -11.19
N TYR A 206 3.47 -0.94 -11.26
CA TYR A 206 4.25 -1.37 -10.11
C TYR A 206 5.59 -0.66 -9.98
N LEU A 207 6.08 -0.54 -8.75
CA LEU A 207 7.45 -0.15 -8.41
C LEU A 207 8.14 -1.35 -7.76
N ASP A 208 9.47 -1.47 -7.91
CA ASP A 208 10.28 -2.51 -7.27
C ASP A 208 11.31 -1.93 -6.31
N ASN A 209 11.80 -2.73 -5.37
CA ASN A 209 12.82 -2.28 -4.41
C ASN A 209 14.27 -2.41 -4.90
N GLY A 210 14.49 -2.85 -6.14
CA GLY A 210 15.82 -3.11 -6.71
C GLY A 210 16.53 -4.35 -6.15
N GLU A 211 15.86 -5.15 -5.33
CA GLU A 211 16.41 -6.36 -4.71
C GLU A 211 16.16 -7.62 -5.56
N TYR A 212 16.79 -8.73 -5.18
CA TYR A 212 16.71 -10.02 -5.88
C TYR A 212 16.24 -11.14 -4.96
N GLY A 213 15.75 -12.24 -5.57
CA GLY A 213 15.35 -13.43 -4.83
C GLY A 213 14.24 -13.14 -3.81
N ARG A 214 14.42 -13.63 -2.58
CA ARG A 214 13.43 -13.54 -1.50
C ARG A 214 13.22 -12.13 -0.96
N ASP A 215 14.20 -11.24 -1.13
CA ASP A 215 14.15 -9.87 -0.64
C ASP A 215 13.47 -8.93 -1.65
N ARG A 216 13.17 -9.43 -2.85
CA ARG A 216 12.43 -8.67 -3.86
C ARG A 216 11.00 -8.43 -3.44
N MET A 217 10.58 -7.18 -3.54
CA MET A 217 9.25 -6.71 -3.21
C MET A 217 8.80 -5.67 -4.22
N TYR A 218 7.48 -5.56 -4.39
CA TYR A 218 6.85 -4.55 -5.24
C TYR A 218 5.74 -3.81 -4.50
N LEU A 219 5.53 -2.54 -4.85
CA LEU A 219 4.27 -1.85 -4.65
C LEU A 219 3.51 -1.94 -5.96
N ILE A 220 2.28 -2.45 -5.94
CA ILE A 220 1.47 -2.66 -7.14
C ILE A 220 0.05 -2.12 -6.95
N THR A 221 -0.46 -1.42 -7.95
CA THR A 221 -1.79 -0.80 -7.91
C THR A 221 -2.52 -0.96 -9.24
N GLU A 222 -3.84 -1.19 -9.20
CA GLU A 222 -4.67 -1.23 -10.41
C GLU A 222 -4.73 0.17 -11.04
N VAL A 223 -4.54 0.26 -12.35
CA VAL A 223 -4.50 1.50 -13.13
C VAL A 223 -5.36 1.42 -14.38
N GLY A 224 -5.48 2.53 -15.11
CA GLY A 224 -6.19 2.55 -16.38
C GLY A 224 -5.57 1.61 -17.41
N LYS A 225 -6.41 1.05 -18.29
CA LYS A 225 -5.97 0.19 -19.41
C LYS A 225 -4.99 0.86 -20.39
N ASN A 226 -4.93 2.20 -20.38
CA ASN A 226 -4.07 2.99 -21.26
C ASN A 226 -2.74 3.39 -20.61
N THR A 227 -2.58 3.14 -19.30
CA THR A 227 -1.32 3.38 -18.60
C THR A 227 -0.27 2.40 -19.10
N LYS A 228 0.89 2.92 -19.48
CA LYS A 228 2.01 2.18 -20.05
C LYS A 228 3.17 2.02 -19.09
N SER A 229 3.40 3.00 -18.21
CA SER A 229 4.54 2.98 -17.29
C SER A 229 4.19 3.52 -15.90
N SER A 230 5.02 3.15 -14.92
CA SER A 230 5.10 3.78 -13.61
C SER A 230 6.37 4.63 -13.49
N GLU A 231 6.25 5.78 -12.85
CA GLU A 231 7.35 6.72 -12.60
C GLU A 231 7.43 7.06 -11.11
N LEU A 232 8.61 7.49 -10.68
CA LEU A 232 8.77 8.14 -9.39
C LEU A 232 8.27 9.58 -9.51
N ASP A 233 7.78 10.15 -8.41
CA ASP A 233 7.53 11.58 -8.34
C ASP A 233 8.86 12.35 -8.41
N GLU A 234 8.84 13.52 -9.04
CA GLU A 234 10.05 14.37 -9.12
C GLU A 234 10.30 15.06 -7.77
N PRO A 235 11.54 15.48 -7.45
CA PRO A 235 11.88 16.01 -6.12
C PRO A 235 11.02 17.20 -5.65
N ASP A 236 10.52 18.01 -6.58
CA ASP A 236 9.66 19.18 -6.33
C ASP A 236 8.15 18.88 -6.47
N SER A 237 7.79 17.60 -6.66
CA SER A 237 6.39 17.19 -6.82
C SER A 237 5.60 17.39 -5.53
N LYS A 238 4.34 17.78 -5.68
CA LYS A 238 3.44 18.17 -4.58
C LYS A 238 3.33 17.15 -3.43
N TYR A 239 3.48 15.86 -3.74
CA TYR A 239 3.18 14.76 -2.81
C TYR A 239 4.42 14.11 -2.20
N VAL A 240 5.61 14.58 -2.53
CA VAL A 240 6.86 14.08 -1.98
C VAL A 240 7.62 15.20 -1.30
N LYS A 241 8.54 14.82 -0.42
CA LYS A 241 9.54 15.72 0.14
C LYS A 241 10.92 15.23 -0.29
N THR A 242 11.76 16.13 -0.78
CA THR A 242 13.17 15.80 -0.99
C THR A 242 13.78 15.36 0.34
N TYR A 243 14.44 14.22 0.33
CA TYR A 243 15.21 13.73 1.46
C TYR A 243 16.57 14.44 1.48
N GLU A 244 16.80 15.25 2.51
CA GLU A 244 18.09 15.92 2.77
C GLU A 244 19.12 14.98 3.41
#